data_AF-A0A661PP59-F1
#
_entry.id   AF-A0A661PP59-F1
#
_cell.length_a   1.000
_cell.length_b   1.000
_cell.length_c   1.000
_cell.angle_alpha   90.00
_cell.angle_beta   90.00
_cell.angle_gamma   90.00
#
_symmetry.space_group_name_H-M   'P 1'
#
loop_
_entity.id
_entity.type
_entity.pdbx_description
1 polymer ?
#
loop_
_entity_poly.entity_id
_entity_poly.type
_entity_poly.pdbx_seq_one_letter_code
_entity_poly.pdbx_strand_id
1 'polypeptide(L)'
;MAGCLVTNPDGSEQRGCRRLIPNPRNTLGALFSRWRLSSTFNFNLSETPLPVEPVEVEAISGSFMFARREAIETIGGFDEGYFLHCEDLDLCKRMSLSGRKIFFIPDVQVVHYQGTCSQARPLRISWYKHCGMGRFYHKFYRRRYGLPLYLLVSAAIWIHFALGVPKNMLSGRFQTADICQKSS
;
A
#
# COMPACT_ATOMS: atom_id res chain seq x y z
N MET A 1 -4.60 -15.50 8.28
CA MET A 1 -5.13 -14.12 8.32
C MET A 1 -6.10 -13.99 7.16
N ALA A 2 -7.14 -13.16 7.29
CA ALA A 2 -8.15 -12.96 6.26
C ALA A 2 -8.49 -11.47 6.13
N GLY A 3 -8.76 -11.05 4.90
CA GLY A 3 -9.33 -9.75 4.56
C GLY A 3 -10.63 -9.95 3.79
N CYS A 4 -11.38 -8.87 3.62
CA CYS A 4 -12.66 -8.87 2.93
C CYS A 4 -12.64 -7.88 1.75
N LEU A 5 -13.69 -7.88 0.94
CA LEU A 5 -13.88 -6.86 -0.09
C LEU A 5 -14.11 -5.49 0.56
N VAL A 6 -13.13 -4.60 0.43
CA VAL A 6 -13.24 -3.21 0.86
C VAL A 6 -13.69 -2.38 -0.32
N THR A 7 -14.81 -1.67 -0.18
CA THR A 7 -15.37 -0.82 -1.22
C THR A 7 -15.35 0.65 -0.84
N ASN A 8 -15.22 1.49 -1.87
CA ASN A 8 -15.51 2.90 -1.75
C ASN A 8 -17.04 3.11 -1.61
N PRO A 9 -17.49 4.30 -1.19
CA PRO A 9 -18.92 4.60 -1.08
C PRO A 9 -19.71 4.48 -2.41
N ASP A 10 -19.01 4.52 -3.55
CA ASP A 10 -19.59 4.32 -4.89
C ASP A 10 -19.74 2.83 -5.28
N GLY A 11 -19.35 1.90 -4.40
CA GLY A 11 -19.40 0.45 -4.62
C GLY A 11 -18.20 -0.12 -5.38
N SER A 12 -17.26 0.71 -5.86
CA SER A 12 -16.04 0.24 -6.52
C SER A 12 -15.07 -0.40 -5.52
N GLU A 13 -14.29 -1.40 -5.96
CA GLU A 13 -13.25 -2.00 -5.13
C GLU A 13 -12.22 -0.94 -4.74
N GLN A 14 -11.98 -0.81 -3.45
CA GLN A 14 -11.01 0.15 -2.96
C GLN A 14 -9.60 -0.30 -3.36
N ARG A 15 -8.86 0.63 -3.96
CA ARG A 15 -7.45 0.43 -4.27
C ARG A 15 -6.66 0.02 -3.02
N GLY A 16 -6.01 -1.14 -3.08
CA GLY A 16 -5.19 -1.68 -2.00
C GLY A 16 -5.89 -2.77 -1.19
N CYS A 17 -7.15 -3.05 -1.51
CA CYS A 17 -7.93 -4.16 -0.96
C CYS A 17 -7.15 -5.49 -1.03
N ARG A 18 -6.61 -5.81 -2.21
CA ARG A 18 -5.73 -6.96 -2.44
C ARG A 18 -4.47 -6.56 -3.20
N ARG A 19 -3.32 -7.03 -2.71
CA ARG A 19 -2.00 -6.62 -3.19
C ARG A 19 -1.01 -7.77 -3.27
N LEU A 20 -0.05 -7.62 -4.19
CA LEU A 20 1.21 -8.35 -4.19
C LEU A 20 2.20 -7.65 -3.23
N ILE A 21 3.11 -8.41 -2.63
CA ILE A 21 4.20 -7.85 -1.84
C ILE A 21 5.21 -7.17 -2.79
N PRO A 22 5.61 -5.92 -2.51
CA PRO A 22 6.62 -5.24 -3.29
C PRO A 22 7.94 -6.00 -3.16
N ASN A 23 8.47 -6.49 -4.27
CA ASN A 23 9.76 -7.16 -4.39
C ASN A 23 10.61 -6.44 -5.46
N PRO A 24 11.93 -6.67 -5.54
CA PRO A 24 12.75 -5.96 -6.52
C PRO A 24 12.28 -6.15 -7.98
N ARG A 25 11.78 -7.33 -8.35
CA ARG A 25 11.36 -7.62 -9.73
C ARG A 25 10.12 -6.82 -10.13
N ASN A 26 9.06 -6.87 -9.33
CA ASN A 26 7.82 -6.16 -9.63
C ASN A 26 7.97 -4.63 -9.43
N THR A 27 8.83 -4.19 -8.52
CA THR A 27 9.12 -2.76 -8.31
C THR A 27 9.92 -2.17 -9.47
N LEU A 28 10.95 -2.87 -9.94
CA LEU A 28 11.69 -2.47 -11.14
C LEU A 28 10.82 -2.57 -12.38
N GLY A 29 10.06 -3.67 -12.55
CA GLY A 29 9.13 -3.83 -13.67
C GLY A 29 8.12 -2.68 -13.75
N ALA A 30 7.57 -2.23 -12.63
CA ALA A 30 6.66 -1.10 -12.60
C ALA A 30 7.33 0.26 -12.90
N LEU A 31 8.64 0.39 -12.72
CA LEU A 31 9.40 1.57 -13.13
C LEU A 31 9.66 1.57 -14.65
N PHE A 32 9.83 0.39 -15.25
CA PHE A 32 10.03 0.21 -16.69
C PHE A 32 8.74 0.24 -17.50
N SER A 33 7.59 -0.14 -16.93
CA SER A 33 6.27 -0.04 -17.61
C SER A 33 5.78 1.42 -17.78
N ARG A 34 6.64 2.40 -17.50
CA ARG A 34 6.35 3.82 -17.33
C ARG A 34 6.42 4.64 -18.62
N TRP A 35 5.83 4.11 -19.69
CA TRP A 35 5.25 4.92 -20.79
C TRP A 35 3.75 5.21 -20.58
N ARG A 36 3.16 4.80 -19.44
CA ARG A 36 1.76 5.08 -19.09
C ARG A 36 1.68 5.71 -17.70
N LEU A 37 1.47 7.02 -17.68
CA LEU A 37 1.58 7.89 -16.53
C LEU A 37 0.39 7.76 -15.55
N SER A 38 0.41 6.79 -14.63
CA SER A 38 -0.46 6.77 -13.43
C SER A 38 -0.03 5.67 -12.45
N SER A 39 -0.20 5.91 -11.14
CA SER A 39 -0.44 4.86 -10.13
C SER A 39 0.75 4.09 -9.52
N THR A 40 1.94 4.68 -9.37
CA THR A 40 3.03 4.29 -8.44
C THR A 40 3.00 2.82 -7.94
N PHE A 41 3.52 1.92 -8.78
CA PHE A 41 3.72 0.49 -8.56
C PHE A 41 2.45 -0.39 -8.55
N ASN A 42 2.15 -1.03 -9.69
CA ASN A 42 1.03 -1.95 -9.90
C ASN A 42 1.21 -3.29 -9.14
N PHE A 43 1.18 -3.22 -7.81
CA PHE A 43 0.95 -4.38 -6.95
C PHE A 43 -0.52 -4.56 -6.62
N ASN A 44 -1.36 -3.61 -7.05
CA ASN A 44 -2.78 -3.68 -6.79
C ASN A 44 -3.42 -4.73 -7.69
N LEU A 45 -4.24 -5.57 -7.09
CA LEU A 45 -5.06 -6.52 -7.82
C LEU A 45 -6.49 -5.97 -8.02
N SER A 46 -6.80 -4.74 -7.59
CA SER A 46 -8.13 -4.15 -7.77
C SER A 46 -8.55 -3.91 -9.23
N GLU A 47 -7.60 -3.97 -10.17
CA GLU A 47 -7.88 -3.86 -11.61
C GLU A 47 -8.14 -5.23 -12.27
N THR A 48 -7.93 -6.33 -11.54
CA THR A 48 -8.29 -7.67 -12.03
C THR A 48 -9.72 -8.02 -11.62
N PRO A 49 -10.38 -9.00 -12.27
CA PRO A 49 -11.70 -9.45 -11.85
C PRO A 49 -11.69 -9.95 -10.40
N LEU A 50 -12.78 -9.71 -9.67
CA LEU A 50 -12.96 -10.26 -8.33
C LEU A 50 -13.04 -11.79 -8.41
N PRO A 51 -12.39 -12.50 -7.47
CA PRO A 51 -12.51 -13.94 -7.39
C PRO A 51 -13.93 -14.31 -6.89
N VAL A 52 -14.43 -15.45 -7.36
CA VAL A 52 -15.76 -15.97 -6.95
C VAL A 52 -15.68 -16.69 -5.60
N GLU A 53 -14.52 -17.24 -5.26
CA GLU A 53 -14.28 -17.98 -4.02
C GLU A 53 -13.16 -17.34 -3.20
N PRO A 54 -13.02 -17.67 -1.91
CA PRO A 54 -11.89 -17.24 -1.11
C PRO A 54 -10.55 -17.68 -1.73
N VAL A 55 -9.64 -16.72 -1.94
CA VAL A 55 -8.33 -16.98 -2.57
C VAL A 55 -7.18 -16.58 -1.66
N GLU A 56 -6.07 -17.30 -1.77
CA GLU A 56 -4.82 -16.93 -1.12
C GLU A 56 -4.21 -15.70 -1.82
N VAL A 57 -3.80 -14.70 -1.04
CA VAL A 57 -3.18 -13.46 -1.53
C VAL A 57 -1.94 -13.13 -0.72
N GLU A 58 -1.07 -12.27 -1.23
CA GLU A 58 0.17 -11.92 -0.51
C GLU A 58 -0.05 -10.81 0.53
N ALA A 59 -0.99 -9.89 0.28
CA ALA A 59 -1.34 -8.83 1.21
C ALA A 59 -2.79 -8.34 1.02
N ILE A 60 -3.41 -7.95 2.13
CA ILE A 60 -4.78 -7.41 2.23
C ILE A 60 -4.75 -5.99 2.82
N SER A 61 -5.81 -5.20 2.65
CA SER A 61 -5.92 -3.84 3.22
C SER A 61 -5.88 -3.85 4.75
N GLY A 62 -5.11 -2.94 5.36
CA GLY A 62 -5.11 -2.70 6.80
C GLY A 62 -6.42 -2.13 7.35
N SER A 63 -7.31 -1.64 6.48
CA SER A 63 -8.62 -1.08 6.88
C SER A 63 -9.57 -2.11 7.46
N PHE A 64 -9.43 -3.38 7.07
CA PHE A 64 -10.19 -4.49 7.64
C PHE A 64 -9.40 -5.79 7.54
N MET A 65 -8.91 -6.27 8.68
CA MET A 65 -8.15 -7.51 8.78
C MET A 65 -8.67 -8.36 9.93
N PHE A 66 -8.76 -9.66 9.69
CA PHE A 66 -9.09 -10.65 10.71
C PHE A 66 -7.96 -11.66 10.84
N ALA A 67 -7.51 -11.93 12.06
CA ALA A 67 -6.46 -12.91 12.33
C ALA A 67 -6.65 -13.54 13.71
N ARG A 68 -6.20 -14.79 13.86
CA ARG A 68 -6.10 -15.41 15.19
C ARG A 68 -5.14 -14.59 16.05
N ARG A 69 -5.55 -14.30 17.29
CA ARG A 69 -4.75 -13.53 18.25
C ARG A 69 -3.32 -14.09 18.38
N GLU A 70 -3.21 -15.39 18.62
CA GLU A 70 -1.92 -16.09 18.71
C GLU A 70 -1.01 -15.86 17.49
N ALA A 71 -1.59 -15.80 16.28
CA ALA A 71 -0.84 -15.56 15.06
C ALA A 71 -0.25 -14.16 15.01
N ILE A 72 -0.98 -13.15 15.50
CA ILE A 72 -0.53 -11.76 15.57
C ILE A 72 0.53 -11.60 16.67
N GLU A 73 0.31 -12.20 17.84
CA GLU A 73 1.26 -12.16 18.96
C GLU A 73 2.59 -12.86 18.59
N THR A 74 2.53 -14.00 17.89
CA THR A 74 3.74 -14.73 17.42
C THR A 74 4.65 -13.87 16.55
N ILE A 75 4.07 -12.99 15.72
CA ILE A 75 4.86 -12.12 14.83
C ILE A 75 5.17 -10.75 15.46
N GLY A 76 4.70 -10.48 16.68
CA GLY A 76 4.94 -9.23 17.41
C GLY A 76 4.03 -8.06 17.02
N GLY A 77 2.82 -8.32 16.51
CA GLY A 77 1.85 -7.24 16.25
C GLY A 77 2.22 -6.31 15.09
N PHE A 78 1.74 -5.07 15.12
CA PHE A 78 2.14 -4.03 14.17
C PHE A 78 3.51 -3.44 14.56
N ASP A 79 4.31 -3.07 13.56
CA ASP A 79 5.59 -2.41 13.79
C ASP A 79 5.36 -0.90 13.93
N GLU A 80 5.53 -0.39 15.16
CA GLU A 80 5.32 1.02 15.52
C GLU A 80 6.27 1.99 14.79
N GLY A 81 7.32 1.49 14.15
CA GLY A 81 8.19 2.30 13.30
C GLY A 81 7.55 2.73 11.97
N TYR A 82 6.35 2.24 11.63
CA TYR A 82 5.54 2.74 10.53
C TYR A 82 4.50 3.74 11.07
N PHE A 83 4.59 5.00 10.64
CA PHE A 83 3.63 6.03 11.01
C PHE A 83 2.38 6.04 10.12
N LEU A 84 2.58 5.90 8.80
CA LEU A 84 1.50 5.90 7.81
C LEU A 84 1.95 5.18 6.54
N HIS A 85 1.19 4.16 6.13
CA HIS A 85 1.44 3.27 4.99
C HIS A 85 2.57 2.23 5.18
N CYS A 86 2.35 1.07 4.56
CA CYS A 86 3.22 -0.11 4.56
C CYS A 86 3.26 -0.89 5.89
N GLU A 87 2.58 -0.43 6.94
CA GLU A 87 2.40 -1.18 8.19
C GLU A 87 1.64 -2.48 7.97
N ASP A 88 0.64 -2.43 7.09
CA ASP A 88 -0.20 -3.55 6.69
C ASP A 88 0.58 -4.56 5.81
N LEU A 89 1.39 -4.07 4.87
CA LEU A 89 2.30 -4.87 4.05
C LEU A 89 3.36 -5.55 4.92
N ASP A 90 3.93 -4.84 5.89
CA ASP A 90 4.90 -5.39 6.85
C ASP A 90 4.30 -6.53 7.66
N LEU A 91 3.08 -6.33 8.19
CA LEU A 91 2.35 -7.34 8.93
C LEU A 91 2.05 -8.57 8.06
N CYS A 92 1.53 -8.38 6.85
CA CYS A 92 1.27 -9.45 5.89
C CYS A 92 2.55 -10.22 5.55
N LYS A 93 3.67 -9.51 5.33
CA LYS A 93 4.94 -10.14 5.02
C LYS A 93 5.45 -10.99 6.18
N ARG A 94 5.40 -10.49 7.42
CA ARG A 94 5.78 -11.27 8.61
C ARG A 94 4.87 -12.46 8.85
N MET A 95 3.56 -12.30 8.62
CA MET A 95 2.59 -13.40 8.67
C MET A 95 2.98 -14.51 7.68
N SER A 96 3.25 -14.16 6.42
CA SER A 96 3.71 -15.10 5.40
C SER A 96 5.05 -15.77 5.77
N LEU A 97 6.02 -15.03 6.30
CA LEU A 97 7.31 -15.58 6.76
C LEU A 97 7.18 -16.55 7.94
N SER A 98 6.10 -16.44 8.73
CA SER A 98 5.78 -17.41 9.78
C SER A 98 5.12 -18.70 9.26
N GLY A 99 5.03 -18.87 7.94
CA GLY A 99 4.38 -20.04 7.29
C GLY A 99 2.86 -19.97 7.28
N ARG A 100 2.28 -18.83 7.65
CA ARG A 100 0.82 -18.64 7.70
C ARG A 100 0.30 -18.02 6.40
N LYS A 101 -0.86 -18.49 5.97
CA LYS A 101 -1.55 -18.02 4.77
C LYS A 101 -2.41 -16.78 5.04
N ILE A 102 -2.57 -15.97 3.99
CA ILE A 102 -3.43 -14.80 3.98
C ILE A 102 -4.50 -15.02 2.91
N PHE A 103 -5.76 -14.93 3.29
CA PHE A 103 -6.89 -15.14 2.40
C PHE A 103 -7.64 -13.84 2.15
N PHE A 104 -8.15 -13.68 0.94
CA PHE A 104 -9.13 -12.67 0.57
C PHE A 104 -10.49 -13.34 0.42
N ILE A 105 -11.49 -12.84 1.15
CA ILE A 105 -12.86 -13.38 1.16
C ILE A 105 -13.75 -12.39 0.41
N PRO A 106 -14.18 -12.71 -0.83
CA PRO A 106 -14.99 -11.80 -1.65
C PRO A 106 -16.43 -11.64 -1.14
N ASP A 107 -16.96 -12.64 -0.43
CA ASP A 107 -18.36 -12.68 0.02
C ASP A 107 -18.69 -11.68 1.12
N VAL A 108 -17.67 -11.19 1.83
CA VAL A 108 -17.82 -10.20 2.89
C VAL A 108 -17.43 -8.84 2.33
N GLN A 109 -18.36 -7.89 2.38
CA GLN A 109 -18.14 -6.52 1.91
C GLN A 109 -18.17 -5.52 3.06
N VAL A 110 -17.20 -4.60 3.07
CA VAL A 110 -17.11 -3.48 4.01
C VAL A 110 -16.91 -2.19 3.22
N VAL A 111 -17.71 -1.17 3.55
CA VAL A 111 -17.54 0.17 2.98
C VAL A 111 -16.55 0.95 3.84
N HIS A 112 -15.50 1.48 3.23
CA HIS A 112 -14.49 2.28 3.92
C HIS A 112 -14.47 3.71 3.38
N TYR A 113 -14.89 4.64 4.23
CA TYR A 113 -14.83 6.07 3.95
C TYR A 113 -13.41 6.57 4.15
N GLN A 114 -12.64 6.66 3.06
CA GLN A 114 -11.29 7.23 3.12
C GLN A 114 -11.35 8.68 3.65
N GLY A 115 -10.70 8.94 4.78
CA GLY A 115 -10.74 10.25 5.42
C GLY A 115 -10.16 11.36 4.54
N THR A 116 -10.88 12.49 4.49
CA THR A 116 -10.53 13.73 3.77
C THR A 116 -9.20 14.35 4.21
N CYS A 117 -8.69 13.96 5.39
CA CYS A 117 -7.35 14.33 5.87
C CYS A 117 -6.24 13.91 4.90
N SER A 118 -6.46 12.85 4.11
CA SER A 118 -5.51 12.39 3.11
C SER A 118 -5.46 13.30 1.86
N GLN A 119 -6.45 14.16 1.66
CA GLN A 119 -6.48 15.05 0.51
C GLN A 119 -5.88 16.43 0.83
N ALA A 120 -5.89 16.84 2.10
CA ALA A 120 -5.40 18.15 2.51
C ALA A 120 -3.88 18.36 2.35
N ARG A 121 -3.06 17.30 2.31
CA ARG A 121 -1.58 17.39 2.25
C ARG A 121 -0.95 16.28 1.38
N PRO A 122 -1.10 16.33 0.04
CA PRO A 122 -0.68 15.26 -0.87
C PRO A 122 0.83 14.97 -0.81
N LEU A 123 1.67 16.02 -0.68
CA LEU A 123 3.12 15.85 -0.55
C LEU A 123 3.52 15.10 0.72
N ARG A 124 2.90 15.44 1.87
CA ARG A 124 3.20 14.80 3.15
C ARG A 124 2.85 13.32 3.14
N ILE A 125 1.74 12.96 2.52
CA ILE A 125 1.29 11.57 2.41
C ILE A 125 2.17 10.81 1.43
N SER A 126 2.51 11.42 0.30
CA SER A 126 3.50 10.85 -0.62
C SER A 126 4.82 10.61 0.11
N TRP A 127 5.31 11.56 0.90
CA TRP A 127 6.52 11.39 1.71
C TRP A 127 6.45 10.18 2.63
N TYR A 128 5.40 10.08 3.46
CA TYR A 128 5.24 8.93 4.38
C TYR A 128 5.10 7.60 3.63
N LYS A 129 4.41 7.55 2.48
CA LYS A 129 4.36 6.36 1.61
C LYS A 129 5.76 5.91 1.19
N HIS A 130 6.61 6.84 0.76
CA HIS A 130 7.97 6.50 0.31
C HIS A 130 8.89 6.16 1.49
N CYS A 131 8.77 6.84 2.63
CA CYS A 131 9.46 6.46 3.87
C CYS A 131 9.08 5.04 4.32
N GLY A 132 7.78 4.72 4.34
CA GLY A 132 7.27 3.38 4.68
C GLY A 132 7.81 2.33 3.72
N MET A 133 7.78 2.60 2.41
CA MET A 133 8.34 1.69 1.41
C MET A 133 9.85 1.50 1.59
N GLY A 134 10.60 2.57 1.84
CA GLY A 134 12.04 2.51 2.12
C GLY A 134 12.36 1.66 3.36
N ARG A 135 11.59 1.81 4.44
CA ARG A 135 11.70 0.98 5.65
C ARG A 135 11.39 -0.48 5.35
N PHE A 136 10.31 -0.76 4.63
CA PHE A 136 9.94 -2.11 4.22
C PHE A 136 11.09 -2.80 3.45
N TYR A 137 11.67 -2.08 2.48
CA TYR A 137 12.81 -2.58 1.71
C TYR A 137 14.04 -2.82 2.56
N HIS A 138 14.35 -1.88 3.45
CA HIS A 138 15.47 -2.03 4.37
C HIS A 138 15.30 -3.27 5.26
N LYS A 139 14.10 -3.49 5.80
CA LYS A 139 13.80 -4.58 6.73
C LYS A 139 13.86 -5.96 6.06
N PHE A 140 13.25 -6.13 4.88
CA PHE A 140 13.11 -7.46 4.25
C PHE A 140 14.14 -7.76 3.16
N TYR A 141 14.76 -6.75 2.56
CA TYR A 141 15.56 -6.94 1.34
C TYR A 141 17.03 -6.54 1.47
N ARG A 142 17.42 -5.71 2.45
CA ARG A 142 18.82 -5.31 2.66
C ARG A 142 19.78 -6.48 2.81
N ARG A 143 19.39 -7.53 3.55
CA ARG A 143 20.24 -8.72 3.80
C ARG A 143 19.98 -9.84 2.80
N ARG A 144 18.89 -9.78 2.05
CA ARG A 144 18.45 -10.85 1.12
C ARG A 144 19.04 -10.68 -0.28
N TYR A 145 19.35 -9.45 -0.67
CA TYR A 145 19.92 -9.12 -1.98
C TYR A 145 21.27 -8.43 -1.82
N GLY A 146 22.09 -8.49 -2.87
CA GLY A 146 23.36 -7.78 -2.91
C GLY A 146 23.18 -6.26 -2.78
N LEU A 147 24.18 -5.60 -2.18
CA LEU A 147 24.18 -4.14 -1.97
C LEU A 147 23.84 -3.33 -3.24
N PRO A 148 24.35 -3.67 -4.45
CA PRO A 148 24.02 -2.91 -5.66
C PRO A 148 22.51 -2.92 -5.99
N LEU A 149 21.85 -4.08 -5.91
CA LEU A 149 20.42 -4.20 -6.20
C LEU A 149 19.58 -3.45 -5.16
N TYR A 150 19.97 -3.55 -3.88
CA TYR A 150 19.32 -2.80 -2.81
C TYR A 150 19.42 -1.28 -3.04
N LEU A 151 20.61 -0.78 -3.38
CA LEU A 151 20.82 0.65 -3.65
C LEU A 151 20.05 1.11 -4.88
N LEU A 152 20.01 0.29 -5.94
CA LEU A 152 19.27 0.58 -7.16
C LEU A 152 17.76 0.75 -6.87
N VAL A 153 17.15 -0.21 -6.18
CA VAL A 153 15.71 -0.13 -5.84
C VAL A 153 15.44 1.04 -4.89
N SER A 154 16.31 1.25 -3.90
CA SER A 154 16.19 2.38 -2.96
C SER A 154 16.24 3.72 -3.69
N ALA A 155 17.21 3.89 -4.59
CA ALA A 155 17.33 5.08 -5.43
C ALA A 155 16.08 5.27 -6.29
N ALA A 156 15.56 4.19 -6.88
CA ALA A 156 14.40 4.28 -7.74
C ALA A 156 13.10 4.69 -7.00
N ILE A 157 12.91 4.24 -5.75
CA ILE A 157 11.82 4.70 -4.87
C ILE A 157 11.93 6.22 -4.65
N TRP A 158 13.11 6.73 -4.33
CA TRP A 158 13.31 8.16 -4.08
C TRP A 158 13.28 9.03 -5.34
N ILE A 159 13.79 8.53 -6.47
CA ILE A 159 13.66 9.20 -7.77
C ILE A 159 12.18 9.32 -8.15
N HIS A 160 11.38 8.26 -7.92
CA HIS A 160 9.93 8.33 -8.15
C HIS A 160 9.27 9.42 -7.28
N PHE A 161 9.62 9.50 -6.00
CA PHE A 161 9.14 10.57 -5.12
C PHE A 161 9.47 11.96 -5.71
N ALA A 162 10.75 12.19 -6.04
CA ALA A 162 11.24 13.46 -6.58
C ALA A 162 10.49 13.88 -7.85
N LEU A 163 10.29 12.95 -8.79
CA LEU A 163 9.54 13.19 -10.02
C LEU A 163 8.04 13.43 -9.78
N GLY A 164 7.49 12.90 -8.69
CA GLY A 164 6.10 13.13 -8.29
C GLY A 164 5.86 14.46 -7.56
N VAL A 165 6.92 15.13 -7.06
CA VAL A 165 6.80 16.39 -6.31
C VAL A 165 6.07 17.47 -7.11
N PRO A 166 6.39 17.77 -8.38
CA PRO A 166 5.70 18.82 -9.14
C PRO A 166 4.19 18.60 -9.24
N LYS A 167 3.77 17.36 -9.52
CA LYS A 167 2.35 16.97 -9.62
C LYS A 167 1.61 17.08 -8.27
N ASN A 168 2.28 16.69 -7.19
CA ASN A 168 1.74 16.76 -5.83
C ASN A 168 1.69 18.20 -5.29
N MET A 169 2.61 19.08 -5.72
CA MET A 169 2.57 20.52 -5.41
C MET A 169 1.41 21.23 -6.13
N LEU A 170 1.18 20.90 -7.41
CA LEU A 170 0.10 21.48 -8.19
C LEU A 170 -1.28 21.07 -7.66
N SER A 171 -1.49 19.78 -7.37
CA SER A 171 -2.75 19.28 -6.79
C SER A 171 -3.06 19.85 -5.40
N GLY A 172 -2.04 20.10 -4.58
CA GLY A 172 -2.21 20.74 -3.27
C GLY A 172 -2.66 22.22 -3.33
N ARG A 173 -2.37 22.94 -4.43
CA ARG A 173 -2.81 24.34 -4.62
C ARG A 173 -4.28 24.48 -5.01
N PHE A 174 -4.83 23.51 -5.74
CA PHE A 174 -6.24 23.57 -6.18
C PHE A 174 -7.22 23.23 -5.06
N GLN A 175 -6.82 22.42 -4.07
CA GLN A 175 -7.74 21.95 -3.05
C GLN A 175 -7.90 22.90 -1.85
N THR A 176 -6.95 23.83 -1.64
CA THR A 176 -7.10 24.91 -0.65
C THR A 176 -8.06 26.02 -1.10
N ALA A 177 -8.39 26.11 -2.40
CA ALA A 177 -9.32 27.11 -2.91
C ALA A 177 -10.80 26.73 -2.67
N ASP A 178 -11.14 25.44 -2.70
CA ASP A 178 -12.54 24.98 -2.63
C ASP A 178 -13.08 24.75 -1.20
N ILE A 179 -12.22 24.78 -0.18
CA ILE A 179 -12.62 24.52 1.21
C ILE A 179 -13.21 25.78 1.89
N CYS A 180 -13.02 26.97 1.33
CA CYS A 180 -13.51 28.22 1.92
C CYS A 180 -14.96 28.61 1.52
N GLN A 181 -15.71 27.74 0.84
CA GLN A 181 -17.09 28.06 0.38
C GLN A 181 -18.18 27.07 0.81
N LYS A 182 -17.89 26.07 1.65
CA LYS A 182 -18.89 25.09 2.12
C LYS A 182 -19.06 25.01 3.65
N SER A 183 -18.75 26.10 4.35
CA SER A 183 -19.11 26.25 5.77
C SER A 183 -19.74 27.63 6.00
N SER A 184 -20.98 27.79 5.55
CA SER A 184 -21.89 28.87 5.95
C SER A 184 -23.31 28.41 5.70
#